data_AF-A0AAN8MQQ4-F1
#
_entry.id   AF-A0AAN8MQQ4-F1
#
_cell.length_a   1.000
_cell.length_b   1.000
_cell.length_c   1.000
_cell.angle_alpha   90.00
_cell.angle_beta   90.00
_cell.angle_gamma   90.00
#
_symmetry.space_group_name_H-M   'P 1'
#
loop_
_entity.id
_entity.type
_entity.pdbx_description
1 polymer ?
#
loop_
_entity_poly.entity_id
_entity_poly.type
_entity_poly.pdbx_seq_one_letter_code
_entity_poly.pdbx_strand_id
1 'polypeptide(L)'
;MSIFKKIKKSLQESSDYPSSSSSSSHHYGGHSTRAGAPAPSTNPFSKPSTGGPPPYTPVGAAASYYGNTPQPQYPPIPPAQNYQHQAPMMQQQPQPPQPPMHSTPNPLINPGTLPLPSLNPGADDPYTFLRDFDTVVLVDDSGSMSGGRWNQTAAALSAIVPIITFYDSDGIDVYFLNAPDRPHNHNIRTPGQVMEIFGTVRPQGSTPTGRALKRILEPYMEKFERNPNRVKPLNIIVITDGVPTDDVESHIVKYARKLDRLDADLTQVGIQFFQIGSDAEATVALRELDDSLSEMRDVRDMVDTVPWTGSLEGERMLKVVLGAVNKRLDRKRL
;
A
#
# COMPACT_ATOMS: atom_id res chain seq x y z
N MET A 1 -12.61 18.68 1.29
CA MET A 1 -13.14 17.30 1.25
C MET A 1 -12.19 16.51 0.37
N SER A 2 -11.63 15.40 0.88
CA SER A 2 -10.78 14.49 0.09
C SER A 2 -11.48 14.06 -1.19
N ILE A 3 -10.75 14.00 -2.31
CA ILE A 3 -11.29 13.70 -3.65
C ILE A 3 -12.07 12.38 -3.67
N PHE A 4 -11.57 11.38 -2.93
CA PHE A 4 -12.21 10.06 -2.79
C PHE A 4 -13.61 10.12 -2.14
N LYS A 5 -13.88 11.11 -1.26
CA LYS A 5 -15.24 11.31 -0.72
C LYS A 5 -16.21 11.86 -1.74
N LYS A 6 -15.72 12.61 -2.75
CA LYS A 6 -16.56 13.08 -3.86
C LYS A 6 -16.86 11.95 -4.85
N ILE A 7 -15.86 11.11 -5.16
CA ILE A 7 -16.05 9.94 -6.05
C ILE A 7 -17.07 8.97 -5.46
N LYS A 8 -16.91 8.59 -4.18
CA LYS A 8 -17.85 7.68 -3.52
C LYS A 8 -19.29 8.21 -3.50
N LYS A 9 -19.44 9.53 -3.32
CA LYS A 9 -20.75 10.20 -3.37
C LYS A 9 -21.32 10.25 -4.80
N SER A 10 -20.50 10.59 -5.80
CA SER A 10 -20.89 10.64 -7.21
C SER A 10 -21.31 9.26 -7.75
N LEU A 11 -20.58 8.21 -7.40
CA LEU A 11 -20.89 6.84 -7.82
C LEU A 11 -22.15 6.31 -7.13
N GLN A 12 -22.34 6.59 -5.84
CA GLN A 12 -23.59 6.28 -5.13
C GLN A 12 -24.79 7.05 -5.70
N GLU A 13 -24.61 8.32 -6.08
CA GLU A 13 -25.67 9.11 -6.72
C GLU A 13 -25.95 8.65 -8.17
N SER A 14 -24.98 8.01 -8.85
CA SER A 14 -25.17 7.45 -10.20
C SER A 14 -25.86 6.10 -10.22
N SER A 15 -25.85 5.34 -9.11
CA SER A 15 -26.56 4.06 -8.98
C SER A 15 -28.04 4.20 -8.61
N ASP A 16 -28.50 5.39 -8.24
CA ASP A 16 -29.85 5.65 -7.71
C ASP A 16 -30.81 6.36 -8.70
N TYR A 17 -30.56 6.31 -10.02
CA TYR A 17 -31.52 6.82 -11.01
C TYR A 17 -32.55 5.75 -11.45
N PRO A 18 -33.82 5.83 -11.03
CA PRO A 18 -34.90 5.14 -11.71
C PRO A 18 -35.23 5.83 -13.04
N SER A 19 -35.53 5.00 -14.03
CA SER A 19 -36.06 5.38 -15.35
C SER A 19 -37.20 6.40 -15.23
N SER A 20 -37.03 7.57 -15.84
CA SER A 20 -38.06 8.61 -15.90
C SER A 20 -39.10 8.32 -16.97
N SER A 21 -40.37 8.22 -16.55
CA SER A 21 -41.54 8.40 -17.41
C SER A 21 -42.15 9.77 -17.14
N SER A 22 -42.37 10.51 -18.21
CA SER A 22 -42.98 11.83 -18.31
C SER A 22 -44.45 11.88 -17.85
N SER A 23 -44.84 12.93 -17.14
CA SER A 23 -46.15 13.58 -17.31
C SER A 23 -46.22 14.95 -16.63
N SER A 24 -46.60 15.95 -17.42
CA SER A 24 -46.84 17.34 -17.05
C SER A 24 -48.26 17.56 -16.52
N SER A 25 -48.45 18.50 -15.59
CA SER A 25 -49.69 19.30 -15.50
C SER A 25 -49.52 20.56 -14.64
N HIS A 26 -49.98 21.68 -15.19
CA HIS A 26 -50.06 23.03 -14.61
C HIS A 26 -51.14 23.18 -13.52
N HIS A 27 -50.91 24.05 -12.53
CA HIS A 27 -51.97 24.95 -12.01
C HIS A 27 -51.44 26.22 -11.32
N TYR A 28 -52.29 27.26 -11.35
CA TYR A 28 -52.04 28.70 -11.16
C TYR A 28 -52.50 29.24 -9.79
N GLY A 29 -51.93 30.40 -9.38
CA GLY A 29 -52.52 31.40 -8.45
C GLY A 29 -52.03 31.34 -7.00
N GLY A 30 -51.72 32.41 -6.26
CA GLY A 30 -51.78 33.87 -6.46
C GLY A 30 -51.91 34.56 -5.08
N HIS A 31 -51.16 35.65 -4.85
CA HIS A 31 -51.32 36.72 -3.82
C HIS A 31 -51.11 36.36 -2.32
N SER A 32 -50.62 37.20 -1.38
CA SER A 32 -50.17 38.61 -1.33
C SER A 32 -49.52 38.91 0.06
N THR A 33 -48.57 39.86 0.10
CA THR A 33 -48.21 40.84 1.18
C THR A 33 -47.85 40.40 2.62
N ARG A 34 -46.67 40.76 3.14
CA ARG A 34 -46.31 42.06 3.79
C ARG A 34 -45.05 41.91 4.68
N ALA A 35 -44.29 43.00 4.73
CA ALA A 35 -43.02 43.28 5.42
C ALA A 35 -42.99 43.11 6.96
N GLY A 36 -41.79 42.92 7.51
CA GLY A 36 -41.47 43.23 8.91
C GLY A 36 -40.14 42.65 9.44
N ALA A 37 -39.08 43.44 9.42
CA ALA A 37 -37.89 43.36 10.30
C ALA A 37 -37.71 44.77 10.92
N PRO A 38 -36.87 45.04 11.96
CA PRO A 38 -35.82 44.20 12.58
C PRO A 38 -35.67 44.28 14.15
N ALA A 39 -34.85 43.36 14.72
CA ALA A 39 -33.95 43.48 15.91
C ALA A 39 -34.50 43.84 17.33
N PRO A 40 -33.71 43.86 18.45
CA PRO A 40 -32.68 42.93 19.00
C PRO A 40 -32.79 42.68 20.55
N SER A 41 -31.82 41.93 21.12
CA SER A 41 -31.35 41.90 22.55
C SER A 41 -32.24 41.17 23.58
N THR A 42 -31.77 40.54 24.67
CA THR A 42 -30.69 40.84 25.64
C THR A 42 -30.21 39.60 26.41
N ASN A 43 -28.93 39.65 26.84
CA ASN A 43 -28.37 38.92 27.98
C ASN A 43 -28.80 39.61 29.30
N PRO A 44 -28.94 38.87 30.41
CA PRO A 44 -28.32 39.37 31.65
C PRO A 44 -27.77 38.29 32.62
N PHE A 45 -26.56 38.57 33.15
CA PHE A 45 -26.03 38.31 34.52
C PHE A 45 -25.98 36.87 35.08
N SER A 46 -25.12 36.45 36.01
CA SER A 46 -23.79 36.80 36.54
C SER A 46 -23.48 35.72 37.60
N LYS A 47 -22.20 35.34 37.76
CA LYS A 47 -21.63 34.45 38.78
C LYS A 47 -21.91 34.94 40.23
N PRO A 48 -21.87 34.08 41.29
CA PRO A 48 -20.60 33.62 41.90
C PRO A 48 -20.54 32.14 42.36
N SER A 49 -19.33 31.77 42.78
CA SER A 49 -18.78 30.44 43.12
C SER A 49 -19.41 29.74 44.32
N THR A 50 -19.32 28.40 44.36
CA THR A 50 -18.57 27.57 45.35
C THR A 50 -18.96 26.09 45.23
N GLY A 51 -18.00 25.17 45.29
CA GLY A 51 -18.25 23.72 45.36
C GLY A 51 -17.28 22.89 44.52
N GLY A 52 -16.14 22.51 45.09
CA GLY A 52 -15.12 21.68 44.43
C GLY A 52 -15.50 20.19 44.35
N PRO A 53 -14.93 19.44 43.39
CA PRO A 53 -15.01 17.98 43.35
C PRO A 53 -13.95 17.32 44.26
N PRO A 54 -14.21 16.10 44.78
CA PRO A 54 -13.30 15.41 45.68
C PRO A 54 -12.05 14.84 44.95
N PRO A 55 -10.90 14.71 45.62
CA PRO A 55 -9.68 14.17 45.04
C PRO A 55 -9.64 12.64 45.10
N TYR A 56 -9.24 12.01 43.99
CA TYR A 56 -8.81 10.62 43.97
C TYR A 56 -7.39 10.54 44.53
N THR A 57 -7.21 9.73 45.57
CA THR A 57 -5.91 9.38 46.17
C THR A 57 -5.21 8.27 45.38
N PRO A 58 -3.87 8.30 45.26
CA PRO A 58 -3.09 7.19 44.75
C PRO A 58 -2.68 6.26 45.89
N VAL A 59 -2.86 4.95 45.73
CA VAL A 59 -2.28 3.94 46.65
C VAL A 59 -1.18 3.20 45.91
N GLY A 60 0.03 3.30 46.46
CA GLY A 60 1.24 2.66 45.97
C GLY A 60 1.42 1.22 46.47
N ALA A 61 2.29 0.53 45.71
CA ALA A 61 3.31 -0.44 46.11
C ALA A 61 2.97 -1.57 47.12
N ALA A 62 3.00 -2.78 46.57
CA ALA A 62 3.81 -3.93 46.98
C ALA A 62 3.81 -4.36 48.46
N ALA A 63 3.15 -5.49 48.73
CA ALA A 63 3.57 -6.43 49.77
C ALA A 63 3.27 -7.87 49.35
N SER A 64 4.29 -8.70 49.47
CA SER A 64 4.36 -10.12 49.16
C SER A 64 3.37 -10.94 49.99
N TYR A 65 2.63 -11.85 49.34
CA TYR A 65 1.98 -12.97 50.01
C TYR A 65 2.24 -14.26 49.23
N TYR A 66 3.03 -15.15 49.84
CA TYR A 66 3.13 -16.56 49.47
C TYR A 66 1.80 -17.25 49.78
N GLY A 67 1.25 -17.98 48.80
CA GLY A 67 0.03 -18.76 48.94
C GLY A 67 -0.05 -19.88 47.90
N ASN A 68 0.20 -21.10 48.37
CA ASN A 68 0.20 -22.38 47.65
C ASN A 68 -0.99 -22.59 46.70
N THR A 69 -0.72 -23.09 45.50
CA THR A 69 -1.69 -23.85 44.68
C THR A 69 -1.07 -25.20 44.27
N PRO A 70 -1.79 -26.33 44.38
CA PRO A 70 -1.25 -27.64 44.05
C PRO A 70 -1.24 -27.92 42.54
N GLN A 71 -0.11 -28.43 42.03
CA GLN A 71 0.08 -28.96 40.69
C GLN A 71 -0.61 -30.33 40.52
N PRO A 72 -1.16 -30.65 39.33
CA PRO A 72 -1.62 -32.01 39.03
C PRO A 72 -0.43 -32.96 38.79
N GLN A 73 -0.37 -34.05 39.56
CA GLN A 73 0.60 -35.14 39.41
C GLN A 73 0.26 -36.01 38.19
N TYR A 74 1.23 -36.19 37.29
CA TYR A 74 1.23 -37.26 36.30
C TYR A 74 1.86 -38.54 36.89
N PRO A 75 1.40 -39.74 36.49
CA PRO A 75 1.93 -41.01 37.01
C PRO A 75 3.36 -41.30 36.51
N PRO A 76 4.14 -42.11 37.25
CA PRO A 76 5.54 -42.37 36.93
C PRO A 76 5.72 -43.33 35.73
N ILE A 77 6.76 -43.06 34.94
CA ILE A 77 7.20 -43.87 33.80
C ILE A 77 7.97 -45.09 34.31
N PRO A 78 7.68 -46.34 33.85
CA PRO A 78 8.47 -47.52 34.21
C PRO A 78 9.79 -47.61 33.42
N PRO A 79 10.82 -48.29 33.97
CA PRO A 79 12.16 -48.33 33.36
C PRO A 79 12.23 -49.25 32.14
N ALA A 80 13.07 -48.87 31.19
CA ALA A 80 13.30 -49.59 29.93
C ALA A 80 13.90 -50.99 30.17
N GLN A 81 13.24 -52.02 29.63
CA GLN A 81 13.81 -53.36 29.49
C GLN A 81 14.44 -53.53 28.12
N ASN A 82 15.69 -53.97 28.15
CA ASN A 82 16.54 -54.28 27.01
C ASN A 82 16.09 -55.63 26.42
N TYR A 83 15.64 -55.65 25.17
CA TYR A 83 15.51 -56.88 24.39
C TYR A 83 16.19 -56.69 23.02
N GLN A 84 17.30 -57.41 22.84
CA GLN A 84 17.73 -57.88 21.52
C GLN A 84 16.58 -58.67 20.88
N HIS A 85 16.46 -58.64 19.56
CA HIS A 85 16.28 -59.78 18.62
C HIS A 85 15.69 -59.29 17.27
N GLN A 86 16.52 -59.45 16.23
CA GLN A 86 16.28 -59.83 14.83
C GLN A 86 14.97 -59.48 14.09
N ALA A 87 15.16 -59.03 12.84
CA ALA A 87 14.16 -58.51 11.90
C ALA A 87 13.17 -59.55 11.33
N PRO A 88 11.95 -59.10 10.97
CA PRO A 88 11.18 -59.70 9.88
C PRO A 88 10.93 -58.72 8.72
N MET A 89 10.70 -59.33 7.56
CA MET A 89 10.66 -58.76 6.21
C MET A 89 9.49 -57.81 5.93
N MET A 90 9.74 -56.96 4.93
CA MET A 90 8.86 -56.03 4.21
C MET A 90 7.36 -56.35 4.19
N GLN A 91 6.56 -55.37 4.64
CA GLN A 91 5.27 -55.05 4.03
C GLN A 91 5.23 -53.53 3.80
N GLN A 92 5.08 -53.12 2.53
CA GLN A 92 4.98 -51.72 2.14
C GLN A 92 3.67 -51.13 2.66
N GLN A 93 3.76 -50.13 3.55
CA GLN A 93 2.63 -49.26 3.84
C GLN A 93 2.32 -48.40 2.61
N PRO A 94 1.05 -48.26 2.18
CA PRO A 94 0.69 -47.34 1.12
C PRO A 94 0.93 -45.90 1.59
N GLN A 95 1.72 -45.15 0.82
CA GLN A 95 1.98 -43.74 1.09
C GLN A 95 0.69 -42.91 0.95
N PRO A 96 0.50 -41.84 1.76
CA PRO A 96 -0.58 -40.89 1.54
C PRO A 96 -0.43 -40.22 0.17
N PRO A 97 -1.53 -39.90 -0.54
CA PRO A 97 -1.46 -39.35 -1.88
C PRO A 97 -0.69 -38.02 -1.87
N GLN A 98 0.38 -37.96 -2.67
CA GLN A 98 1.09 -36.72 -2.93
C GLN A 98 0.14 -35.73 -3.63
N PRO A 99 0.17 -34.43 -3.29
CA PRO A 99 -0.59 -33.43 -4.04
C PRO A 99 -0.11 -33.45 -5.49
N PRO A 100 -1.02 -33.33 -6.48
CA PRO A 100 -0.65 -33.43 -7.88
C PRO A 100 0.35 -32.34 -8.22
N MET A 101 1.56 -32.74 -8.65
CA MET A 101 2.53 -31.88 -9.31
C MET A 101 2.06 -31.54 -10.71
N HIS A 102 0.93 -30.84 -10.82
CA HIS A 102 0.53 -30.14 -12.03
C HIS A 102 -0.14 -28.83 -11.60
N SER A 103 0.66 -27.94 -11.02
CA SER A 103 0.40 -26.52 -11.21
C SER A 103 0.58 -26.27 -12.70
N THR A 104 -0.52 -26.21 -13.45
CA THR A 104 -0.49 -25.60 -14.76
C THR A 104 0.15 -24.21 -14.59
N PRO A 105 1.15 -23.83 -15.41
CA PRO A 105 1.65 -22.47 -15.40
C PRO A 105 0.45 -21.55 -15.61
N ASN A 106 0.29 -20.56 -14.74
CA ASN A 106 -0.72 -19.54 -14.94
C ASN A 106 -0.43 -18.89 -16.32
N PRO A 107 -1.31 -18.96 -17.32
CA PRO A 107 -1.02 -18.50 -18.68
C PRO A 107 -0.88 -16.96 -18.79
N LEU A 108 -0.96 -16.26 -17.65
CA LEU A 108 -0.96 -14.80 -17.54
C LEU A 108 0.45 -14.18 -17.49
N ILE A 109 1.51 -14.94 -17.22
CA ILE A 109 2.90 -14.49 -17.38
C ILE A 109 3.71 -15.69 -17.83
N ASN A 110 4.27 -15.64 -19.04
CA ASN A 110 5.20 -16.65 -19.53
C ASN A 110 6.58 -16.36 -18.89
N PRO A 111 7.08 -17.17 -17.94
CA PRO A 111 8.36 -16.87 -17.28
C PRO A 111 9.57 -16.94 -18.24
N GLY A 112 9.39 -17.50 -19.45
CA GLY A 112 10.41 -17.56 -20.50
C GLY A 112 10.53 -16.31 -21.39
N THR A 113 9.68 -15.29 -21.23
CA THR A 113 9.73 -14.04 -22.02
C THR A 113 10.05 -12.80 -21.19
N LEU A 114 10.35 -12.96 -19.88
CA LEU A 114 10.75 -11.84 -19.05
C LEU A 114 12.03 -11.21 -19.63
N PRO A 115 12.03 -9.90 -19.95
CA PRO A 115 13.24 -9.22 -20.39
C PRO A 115 14.18 -9.13 -19.19
N LEU A 116 15.03 -10.15 -19.04
CA LEU A 116 16.16 -10.05 -18.12
C LEU A 116 17.05 -8.91 -18.62
N PRO A 117 17.49 -8.01 -17.74
CA PRO A 117 18.51 -7.04 -18.09
C PRO A 117 19.68 -7.78 -18.75
N SER A 118 20.15 -7.26 -19.88
CA SER A 118 21.33 -7.83 -20.52
C SER A 118 22.49 -7.77 -19.51
N LEU A 119 23.22 -8.89 -19.31
CA LEU A 119 24.33 -8.95 -18.35
C LEU A 119 25.40 -7.87 -18.60
N ASN A 120 25.45 -7.32 -19.81
CA ASN A 120 26.15 -6.08 -20.17
C ASN A 120 25.14 -5.07 -20.74
N PRO A 121 24.52 -4.22 -19.91
CA PRO A 121 23.71 -3.12 -20.41
C PRO A 121 24.62 -2.19 -21.20
N GLY A 122 24.37 -2.07 -22.50
CA GLY A 122 24.98 -0.99 -23.28
C GLY A 122 24.49 0.37 -22.80
N ALA A 123 25.10 1.45 -23.29
CA ALA A 123 24.67 2.82 -23.00
C ALA A 123 23.20 3.11 -23.41
N ASP A 124 22.60 2.25 -24.25
CA ASP A 124 21.24 2.36 -24.76
C ASP A 124 20.20 1.52 -23.97
N ASP A 125 20.57 0.86 -22.87
CA ASP A 125 19.60 0.11 -22.07
C ASP A 125 18.61 1.09 -21.39
N PRO A 126 17.29 0.97 -21.64
CA PRO A 126 16.31 1.94 -21.17
C PRO A 126 16.16 1.97 -19.64
N TYR A 127 16.67 0.96 -18.93
CA TYR A 127 16.59 0.81 -17.49
C TYR A 127 17.80 1.38 -16.73
N THR A 128 18.84 1.86 -17.41
CA THR A 128 20.08 2.34 -16.75
C THR A 128 19.84 3.45 -15.73
N PHE A 129 18.80 4.26 -15.92
CA PHE A 129 18.42 5.32 -14.98
C PHE A 129 18.07 4.79 -13.60
N LEU A 130 17.65 3.52 -13.46
CA LEU A 130 17.37 2.93 -12.15
C LEU A 130 18.59 2.90 -11.22
N ARG A 131 19.83 2.98 -11.75
CA ARG A 131 21.06 3.03 -10.94
C ARG A 131 21.15 4.26 -10.05
N ASP A 132 20.50 5.34 -10.44
CA ASP A 132 20.59 6.63 -9.76
C ASP A 132 19.58 6.74 -8.60
N PHE A 133 18.70 5.75 -8.43
CA PHE A 133 17.62 5.77 -7.44
C PHE A 133 17.79 4.67 -6.39
N ASP A 134 17.32 4.96 -5.18
CA ASP A 134 16.91 3.92 -4.24
C ASP A 134 15.49 3.48 -4.62
N THR A 135 15.25 2.18 -4.74
CA THR A 135 13.92 1.65 -5.06
C THR A 135 13.24 1.04 -3.84
N VAL A 136 11.99 1.45 -3.62
CA VAL A 136 11.10 0.86 -2.61
C VAL A 136 9.89 0.24 -3.30
N VAL A 137 9.60 -1.02 -2.99
CA VAL A 137 8.36 -1.68 -3.43
C VAL A 137 7.37 -1.69 -2.27
N LEU A 138 6.26 -0.99 -2.41
CA LEU A 138 5.17 -0.98 -1.44
C LEU A 138 4.03 -1.88 -1.94
N VAL A 139 3.82 -3.02 -1.28
CA VAL A 139 2.82 -4.02 -1.67
C VAL A 139 1.55 -3.86 -0.84
N ASP A 140 0.42 -3.75 -1.51
CA ASP A 140 -0.90 -3.85 -0.89
C ASP A 140 -1.17 -5.28 -0.43
N ASP A 141 -1.22 -5.47 0.89
CA ASP A 141 -1.61 -6.70 1.55
C ASP A 141 -2.98 -6.56 2.22
N SER A 142 -3.85 -5.68 1.72
CA SER A 142 -5.22 -5.54 2.22
C SER A 142 -6.09 -6.77 1.91
N GLY A 143 -7.23 -6.90 2.59
CA GLY A 143 -8.12 -8.05 2.41
C GLY A 143 -8.64 -8.22 0.98
N SER A 144 -8.80 -7.13 0.22
CA SER A 144 -9.23 -7.17 -1.19
C SER A 144 -8.25 -7.94 -2.06
N MET A 145 -6.96 -7.95 -1.72
CA MET A 145 -5.94 -8.63 -2.51
C MET A 145 -6.05 -10.16 -2.47
N SER A 146 -6.87 -10.75 -1.60
CA SER A 146 -7.01 -12.20 -1.46
C SER A 146 -7.28 -12.94 -2.78
N GLY A 147 -6.70 -14.14 -2.92
CA GLY A 147 -6.95 -15.02 -4.07
C GLY A 147 -6.21 -14.57 -5.33
N GLY A 148 -6.95 -14.37 -6.43
CA GLY A 148 -6.38 -14.12 -7.76
C GLY A 148 -5.49 -12.88 -7.83
N ARG A 149 -5.85 -11.81 -7.10
CA ARG A 149 -5.09 -10.55 -7.09
C ARG A 149 -3.74 -10.68 -6.38
N TRP A 150 -3.66 -11.48 -5.32
CA TRP A 150 -2.39 -11.82 -4.66
C TRP A 150 -1.49 -12.63 -5.59
N ASN A 151 -2.05 -13.60 -6.31
CA ASN A 151 -1.28 -14.38 -7.30
C ASN A 151 -0.77 -13.49 -8.44
N GLN A 152 -1.60 -12.56 -8.92
CA GLN A 152 -1.22 -11.58 -9.93
C GLN A 152 -0.13 -10.62 -9.44
N THR A 153 -0.18 -10.24 -8.16
CA THR A 153 0.86 -9.45 -7.50
C THR A 153 2.19 -10.20 -7.43
N ALA A 154 2.15 -11.49 -7.04
CA ALA A 154 3.34 -12.35 -7.05
C ALA A 154 3.97 -12.44 -8.45
N ALA A 155 3.11 -12.52 -9.47
CA ALA A 155 3.52 -12.60 -10.87
C ALA A 155 4.14 -11.27 -11.34
N ALA A 156 3.53 -10.13 -10.99
CA ALA A 156 4.08 -8.79 -11.22
C ALA A 156 5.46 -8.61 -10.55
N LEU A 157 5.59 -8.99 -9.27
CA LEU A 157 6.86 -8.94 -8.55
C LEU A 157 7.93 -9.80 -9.22
N SER A 158 7.58 -11.01 -9.64
CA SER A 158 8.50 -11.92 -10.33
C SER A 158 9.03 -11.34 -11.65
N ALA A 159 8.29 -10.43 -12.28
CA ALA A 159 8.69 -9.76 -13.50
C ALA A 159 9.49 -8.47 -13.25
N ILE A 160 9.09 -7.65 -12.27
CA ILE A 160 9.68 -6.33 -11.99
C ILE A 160 10.99 -6.44 -11.20
N VAL A 161 11.00 -7.27 -10.15
CA VAL A 161 12.09 -7.33 -9.17
C VAL A 161 13.45 -7.68 -9.79
N PRO A 162 13.56 -8.63 -10.74
CA PRO A 162 14.82 -8.89 -11.44
C PRO A 162 15.44 -7.67 -12.12
N ILE A 163 14.61 -6.75 -12.62
CA ILE A 163 15.08 -5.52 -13.28
C ILE A 163 15.57 -4.53 -12.23
N ILE A 164 14.75 -4.20 -11.23
CA ILE A 164 15.10 -3.15 -10.25
C ILE A 164 16.29 -3.55 -9.36
N THR A 165 16.37 -4.82 -8.94
CA THR A 165 17.50 -5.33 -8.13
C THR A 165 18.81 -5.42 -8.90
N PHE A 166 18.76 -5.55 -10.23
CA PHE A 166 19.95 -5.59 -11.05
C PHE A 166 20.61 -4.21 -11.15
N TYR A 167 19.81 -3.13 -11.16
CA TYR A 167 20.31 -1.76 -11.28
C TYR A 167 20.58 -1.08 -9.94
N ASP A 168 19.85 -1.44 -8.89
CA ASP A 168 20.02 -0.90 -7.55
C ASP A 168 21.06 -1.70 -6.74
N SER A 169 22.31 -1.22 -6.73
CA SER A 169 23.45 -1.99 -6.19
C SER A 169 23.50 -2.08 -4.66
N ASP A 170 23.00 -1.06 -3.97
CA ASP A 170 22.85 -1.05 -2.52
C ASP A 170 21.63 -1.86 -2.06
N GLY A 171 20.70 -2.11 -2.97
CA GLY A 171 19.58 -3.02 -2.80
C GLY A 171 18.28 -2.27 -2.58
N ILE A 172 17.16 -2.98 -2.75
CA ILE A 172 15.82 -2.40 -2.64
C ILE A 172 15.20 -2.69 -1.27
N ASP A 173 14.18 -1.90 -0.91
CA ASP A 173 13.38 -2.16 0.29
C ASP A 173 11.95 -2.59 -0.09
N VAL A 174 11.34 -3.45 0.73
CA VAL A 174 9.96 -3.94 0.53
C VAL A 174 9.10 -3.58 1.74
N TYR A 175 8.03 -2.84 1.52
CA TYR A 175 7.04 -2.53 2.54
C TYR A 175 5.70 -3.16 2.18
N PHE A 176 4.86 -3.36 3.20
CA PHE A 176 3.46 -3.73 3.02
C PHE A 176 2.56 -2.68 3.63
N LEU A 177 1.31 -2.55 3.17
CA LEU A 177 0.39 -1.57 3.75
C LEU A 177 0.10 -1.88 5.23
N ASN A 178 -0.18 -3.13 5.55
CA ASN A 178 -0.65 -3.60 6.86
C ASN A 178 0.41 -4.39 7.64
N ALA A 179 1.18 -5.27 6.99
CA ALA A 179 2.22 -6.03 7.68
C ALA A 179 3.30 -5.09 8.25
N PRO A 180 3.79 -5.37 9.48
CA PRO A 180 4.79 -4.53 10.11
C PRO A 180 6.12 -4.60 9.35
N ASP A 181 6.82 -3.48 9.33
CA ASP A 181 8.17 -3.41 8.78
C ASP A 181 9.15 -4.24 9.62
N ARG A 182 10.11 -4.90 8.95
CA ARG A 182 11.07 -5.82 9.56
C ARG A 182 12.48 -5.58 9.00
N PRO A 183 13.55 -5.86 9.77
CA PRO A 183 14.92 -5.64 9.29
C PRO A 183 15.27 -6.36 7.99
N HIS A 184 14.72 -7.57 7.76
CA HIS A 184 14.98 -8.34 6.53
C HIS A 184 14.24 -7.80 5.30
N ASN A 185 13.41 -6.76 5.45
CA ASN A 185 12.73 -6.11 4.35
C ASN A 185 13.62 -5.11 3.60
N HIS A 186 14.84 -4.86 4.08
CA HIS A 186 15.69 -3.77 3.61
C HIS A 186 16.99 -4.25 2.97
N ASN A 187 17.54 -3.46 2.03
CA ASN A 187 18.78 -3.73 1.30
C ASN A 187 18.77 -5.09 0.59
N ILE A 188 17.65 -5.45 -0.01
CA ILE A 188 17.45 -6.72 -0.71
C ILE A 188 18.13 -6.66 -2.07
N ARG A 189 19.06 -7.58 -2.31
CA ARG A 189 19.87 -7.60 -3.56
C ARG A 189 19.50 -8.73 -4.51
N THR A 190 18.56 -9.59 -4.13
CA THR A 190 18.17 -10.73 -4.97
C THR A 190 16.66 -10.82 -5.13
N PRO A 191 16.16 -11.20 -6.32
CA PRO A 191 14.73 -11.41 -6.51
C PRO A 191 14.14 -12.50 -5.62
N GLY A 192 14.92 -13.55 -5.33
CA GLY A 192 14.48 -14.65 -4.46
C GLY A 192 14.10 -14.17 -3.06
N GLN A 193 14.88 -13.28 -2.46
CA GLN A 193 14.60 -12.71 -1.14
C GLN A 193 13.28 -11.93 -1.11
N VAL A 194 12.97 -11.16 -2.16
CA VAL A 194 11.67 -10.46 -2.24
C VAL A 194 10.51 -11.46 -2.26
N MET A 195 10.64 -12.53 -3.04
CA MET A 195 9.61 -13.57 -3.14
C MET A 195 9.46 -14.35 -1.83
N GLU A 196 10.56 -14.60 -1.11
CA GLU A 196 10.53 -15.20 0.24
C GLU A 196 9.77 -14.32 1.22
N ILE A 197 10.08 -13.01 1.27
CA ILE A 197 9.42 -12.03 2.14
C ILE A 197 7.93 -11.96 1.82
N PHE A 198 7.57 -11.82 0.54
CA PHE A 198 6.19 -11.83 0.07
C PHE A 198 5.45 -13.12 0.50
N GLY A 199 6.12 -14.27 0.44
CA GLY A 199 5.60 -15.55 0.88
C GLY A 199 5.26 -15.63 2.38
N THR A 200 5.82 -14.75 3.21
CA THR A 200 5.53 -14.68 4.66
C THR A 200 4.28 -13.85 5.00
N VAL A 201 3.77 -13.06 4.05
CA VAL A 201 2.64 -12.15 4.26
C VAL A 201 1.34 -12.75 3.70
N ARG A 202 0.21 -12.41 4.32
CA ARG A 202 -1.13 -12.81 3.87
C ARG A 202 -2.03 -11.59 3.78
N PRO A 203 -2.84 -11.46 2.71
CA PRO A 203 -3.82 -10.39 2.56
C PRO A 203 -4.77 -10.29 3.77
N GLN A 204 -4.84 -9.10 4.39
CA GLN A 204 -5.73 -8.77 5.50
C GLN A 204 -5.81 -7.25 5.73
N GLY A 205 -6.90 -6.80 6.37
CA GLY A 205 -7.03 -5.40 6.78
C GLY A 205 -7.46 -4.46 5.66
N SER A 206 -7.29 -3.16 5.90
CA SER A 206 -7.68 -2.06 5.01
C SER A 206 -6.57 -1.69 4.02
N THR A 207 -6.76 -0.66 3.21
CA THR A 207 -5.78 -0.13 2.25
C THR A 207 -5.24 1.25 2.72
N PRO A 208 -4.46 1.35 3.81
CA PRO A 208 -4.01 2.63 4.39
C PRO A 208 -2.78 3.21 3.65
N THR A 209 -2.95 3.50 2.36
CA THR A 209 -1.87 3.93 1.45
C THR A 209 -1.16 5.20 1.93
N GLY A 210 -1.90 6.22 2.36
CA GLY A 210 -1.31 7.48 2.81
C GLY A 210 -0.41 7.29 4.03
N ARG A 211 -0.86 6.51 5.01
CA ARG A 211 -0.08 6.14 6.20
C ARG A 211 1.16 5.33 5.82
N ALA A 212 1.05 4.39 4.90
CA ALA A 212 2.19 3.58 4.47
C ALA A 212 3.26 4.44 3.77
N LEU A 213 2.84 5.32 2.85
CA LEU A 213 3.73 6.29 2.20
C LEU A 213 4.40 7.21 3.23
N LYS A 214 3.66 7.68 4.24
CA LYS A 214 4.23 8.47 5.35
C LYS A 214 5.38 7.74 6.05
N ARG A 215 5.25 6.44 6.33
CA ARG A 215 6.31 5.66 7.00
C ARG A 215 7.60 5.58 6.18
N ILE A 216 7.50 5.64 4.86
CA ILE A 216 8.65 5.60 3.95
C ILE A 216 9.22 7.02 3.76
N LEU A 217 8.36 7.97 3.44
CA LEU A 217 8.75 9.33 3.08
C LEU A 217 9.26 10.15 4.27
N GLU A 218 8.70 9.99 5.47
CA GLU A 218 9.13 10.78 6.63
C GLU A 218 10.61 10.57 6.99
N PRO A 219 11.10 9.33 7.21
CA PRO A 219 12.54 9.11 7.49
C PRO A 219 13.42 9.45 6.29
N TYR A 220 12.96 9.24 5.05
CA TYR A 220 13.70 9.67 3.87
C TYR A 220 13.89 11.19 3.84
N MET A 221 12.83 11.96 4.09
CA MET A 221 12.90 13.43 4.13
C MET A 221 13.79 13.92 5.27
N GLU A 222 13.79 13.26 6.43
CA GLU A 222 14.71 13.61 7.52
C GLU A 222 16.19 13.41 7.14
N LYS A 223 16.50 12.33 6.40
CA LYS A 223 17.84 12.10 5.85
C LYS A 223 18.20 13.18 4.82
N PHE A 224 17.28 13.45 3.89
CA PHE A 224 17.47 14.43 2.83
C PHE A 224 17.70 15.83 3.41
N GLU A 225 16.90 16.28 4.37
CA GLU A 225 17.07 17.59 5.04
C GLU A 225 18.43 17.74 5.73
N ARG A 226 18.96 16.66 6.31
CA ARG A 226 20.25 16.70 7.01
C ARG A 226 21.43 16.76 6.05
N ASN A 227 21.34 16.07 4.90
CA ASN A 227 22.45 16.01 3.95
C ASN A 227 21.95 15.73 2.52
N PRO A 228 21.41 16.75 1.81
CA PRO A 228 20.80 16.55 0.49
C PRO A 228 21.75 15.90 -0.52
N ASN A 229 23.03 16.24 -0.48
CA ASN A 229 24.06 15.77 -1.42
C ASN A 229 24.48 14.30 -1.22
N ARG A 230 23.93 13.60 -0.22
CA ARG A 230 24.27 12.21 0.11
C ARG A 230 23.07 11.27 0.07
N VAL A 231 21.92 11.74 -0.37
CA VAL A 231 20.69 10.96 -0.43
C VAL A 231 20.32 10.75 -1.89
N LYS A 232 20.38 9.49 -2.33
CA LYS A 232 19.91 9.11 -3.67
C LYS A 232 18.43 9.47 -3.81
N PRO A 233 17.99 9.94 -4.98
CA PRO A 233 16.57 10.02 -5.34
C PRO A 233 15.82 8.72 -5.04
N LEU A 234 14.53 8.82 -4.68
CA LEU A 234 13.71 7.70 -4.25
C LEU A 234 12.63 7.36 -5.28
N ASN A 235 12.56 6.11 -5.70
CA ASN A 235 11.52 5.58 -6.56
C ASN A 235 10.64 4.59 -5.78
N ILE A 236 9.39 4.96 -5.49
CA ILE A 236 8.43 4.10 -4.78
C ILE A 236 7.48 3.48 -5.79
N ILE A 237 7.49 2.16 -5.92
CA ILE A 237 6.54 1.39 -6.73
C ILE A 237 5.45 0.83 -5.80
N VAL A 238 4.24 1.37 -5.88
CA VAL A 238 3.07 0.94 -5.10
C VAL A 238 2.25 -0.04 -5.93
N ILE A 239 2.14 -1.29 -5.49
CA ILE A 239 1.33 -2.33 -6.16
C ILE A 239 0.03 -2.52 -5.36
N THR A 240 -1.13 -2.20 -5.96
CA THR A 240 -2.43 -2.19 -5.24
C THR A 240 -3.60 -2.54 -6.15
N ASP A 241 -4.68 -3.12 -5.61
CA ASP A 241 -5.92 -3.38 -6.34
C ASP A 241 -7.06 -2.39 -6.06
N GLY A 242 -6.85 -1.47 -5.12
CA GLY A 242 -7.95 -0.82 -4.42
C GLY A 242 -7.76 0.67 -4.18
N VAL A 243 -8.87 1.32 -3.84
CA VAL A 243 -8.91 2.72 -3.45
C VAL A 243 -8.28 2.87 -2.05
N PRO A 244 -7.40 3.87 -1.84
CA PRO A 244 -6.93 4.21 -0.50
C PRO A 244 -8.07 4.42 0.49
N THR A 245 -7.94 3.84 1.69
CA THR A 245 -8.90 3.99 2.79
C THR A 245 -8.64 5.22 3.66
N ASP A 246 -7.55 5.93 3.40
CA ASP A 246 -7.13 7.15 4.06
C ASP A 246 -6.79 8.27 3.06
N ASP A 247 -6.47 9.45 3.58
CA ASP A 247 -6.24 10.64 2.75
C ASP A 247 -4.82 10.66 2.17
N VAL A 248 -4.61 9.91 1.09
CA VAL A 248 -3.31 9.79 0.42
C VAL A 248 -2.85 11.11 -0.22
N GLU A 249 -3.77 11.85 -0.83
CA GLU A 249 -3.50 13.11 -1.55
C GLU A 249 -2.83 14.13 -0.61
N SER A 250 -3.41 14.35 0.57
CA SER A 250 -2.87 15.28 1.56
C SER A 250 -1.45 14.92 2.01
N HIS A 251 -1.14 13.62 2.12
CA HIS A 251 0.21 13.16 2.47
C HIS A 251 1.19 13.46 1.35
N ILE A 252 0.85 13.15 0.10
CA ILE A 252 1.72 13.42 -1.06
C ILE A 252 1.96 14.92 -1.21
N VAL A 253 0.91 15.75 -1.17
CA VAL A 253 1.02 17.21 -1.25
C VAL A 253 1.91 17.78 -0.13
N LYS A 254 1.82 17.24 1.09
CA LYS A 254 2.71 17.63 2.20
C LYS A 254 4.17 17.42 1.84
N TYR A 255 4.53 16.27 1.28
CA TYR A 255 5.92 15.93 0.95
C TYR A 255 6.41 16.64 -0.31
N ALA A 256 5.57 16.78 -1.34
CA ALA A 256 5.87 17.56 -2.54
C ALA A 256 6.28 19.00 -2.18
N ARG A 257 5.44 19.71 -1.41
CA ARG A 257 5.76 21.07 -0.93
C ARG A 257 6.96 21.13 0.01
N LYS A 258 7.31 20.02 0.66
CA LYS A 258 8.52 19.95 1.50
C LYS A 258 9.76 19.84 0.62
N LEU A 259 9.73 19.02 -0.42
CA LEU A 259 10.81 18.91 -1.42
C LEU A 259 11.06 20.23 -2.13
N ASP A 260 10.01 20.93 -2.56
CA ASP A 260 10.16 22.22 -3.24
C ASP A 260 10.76 23.30 -2.32
N ARG A 261 10.39 23.32 -1.03
CA ARG A 261 11.01 24.23 -0.05
C ARG A 261 12.48 23.94 0.22
N LEU A 262 12.93 22.71 -0.04
CA LEU A 262 14.32 22.29 0.10
C LEU A 262 15.10 22.40 -1.21
N ASP A 263 14.49 22.97 -2.26
CA ASP A 263 15.08 23.09 -3.61
C ASP A 263 15.58 21.74 -4.16
N ALA A 264 14.82 20.67 -3.88
CA ALA A 264 15.15 19.33 -4.35
C ALA A 264 14.97 19.20 -5.86
N ASP A 265 15.73 18.31 -6.50
CA ASP A 265 15.51 17.97 -7.92
C ASP A 265 14.07 17.45 -8.14
N LEU A 266 13.47 17.74 -9.30
CA LEU A 266 12.12 17.29 -9.66
C LEU A 266 11.96 15.77 -9.56
N THR A 267 13.03 15.00 -9.82
CA THR A 267 13.03 13.54 -9.73
C THR A 267 13.46 13.02 -8.36
N GLN A 268 13.68 13.88 -7.34
CA GLN A 268 14.15 13.45 -6.02
C GLN A 268 13.26 12.39 -5.36
N VAL A 269 11.95 12.41 -5.64
CA VAL A 269 11.01 11.37 -5.23
C VAL A 269 10.02 11.16 -6.36
N GLY A 270 9.79 9.91 -6.74
CA GLY A 270 8.67 9.49 -7.58
C GLY A 270 7.85 8.38 -6.91
N ILE A 271 6.52 8.41 -7.10
CA ILE A 271 5.58 7.42 -6.59
C ILE A 271 4.80 6.84 -7.78
N GLN A 272 5.17 5.63 -8.18
CA GLN A 272 4.52 4.91 -9.25
C GLN A 272 3.42 3.99 -8.69
N PHE A 273 2.16 4.29 -8.98
CA PHE A 273 1.08 3.34 -8.74
C PHE A 273 1.01 2.34 -9.89
N PHE A 274 1.06 1.05 -9.55
CA PHE A 274 0.80 -0.06 -10.44
C PHE A 274 -0.46 -0.80 -9.98
N GLN A 275 -1.56 -0.56 -10.68
CA GLN A 275 -2.85 -1.13 -10.31
C GLN A 275 -2.94 -2.60 -10.76
N ILE A 276 -3.26 -3.49 -9.84
CA ILE A 276 -3.54 -4.91 -10.06
C ILE A 276 -5.05 -5.12 -10.16
N GLY A 277 -5.46 -6.09 -10.97
CA GLY A 277 -6.87 -6.36 -11.25
C GLY A 277 -7.50 -5.32 -12.18
N SER A 278 -8.83 -5.19 -12.12
CA SER A 278 -9.64 -4.39 -13.06
C SER A 278 -10.77 -3.63 -12.36
N ASP A 279 -10.57 -3.31 -11.08
CA ASP A 279 -11.55 -2.53 -10.32
C ASP A 279 -11.67 -1.12 -10.91
N ALA A 280 -12.88 -0.76 -11.35
CA ALA A 280 -13.12 0.51 -12.03
C ALA A 280 -12.99 1.71 -11.07
N GLU A 281 -13.38 1.55 -9.80
CA GLU A 281 -13.29 2.62 -8.80
C GLU A 281 -11.82 2.91 -8.49
N ALA A 282 -11.00 1.88 -8.30
CA ALA A 282 -9.55 2.00 -8.13
C ALA A 282 -8.89 2.66 -9.36
N THR A 283 -9.32 2.28 -10.57
CA THR A 283 -8.80 2.87 -11.81
C THR A 283 -9.04 4.38 -11.86
N VAL A 284 -10.28 4.80 -11.58
CA VAL A 284 -10.65 6.22 -11.57
C VAL A 284 -9.92 6.94 -10.44
N ALA A 285 -9.91 6.36 -9.24
CA ALA A 285 -9.29 6.94 -8.05
C ALA A 285 -7.78 7.19 -8.22
N LEU A 286 -7.04 6.24 -8.80
CA LEU A 286 -5.60 6.36 -9.03
C LEU A 286 -5.29 7.33 -10.17
N ARG A 287 -6.07 7.31 -11.26
CA ARG A 287 -5.94 8.30 -12.33
C ARG A 287 -6.23 9.71 -11.83
N GLU A 288 -7.27 9.91 -11.04
CA GLU A 288 -7.57 11.22 -10.46
C GLU A 288 -6.47 11.68 -9.51
N LEU A 289 -5.83 10.78 -8.75
CA LEU A 289 -4.70 11.13 -7.90
C LEU A 289 -3.51 11.64 -8.73
N ASP A 290 -3.21 11.01 -9.86
CA ASP A 290 -2.17 11.41 -10.81
C ASP A 290 -2.50 12.76 -11.50
N ASP A 291 -3.66 12.85 -12.15
CA ASP A 291 -4.12 14.03 -12.88
C ASP A 291 -4.29 15.26 -11.95
N SER A 292 -4.87 15.09 -10.76
CA SER A 292 -5.13 16.22 -9.84
C SER A 292 -3.86 16.83 -9.26
N LEU A 293 -2.82 16.02 -9.05
CA LEU A 293 -1.54 16.51 -8.54
C LEU A 293 -0.76 17.25 -9.63
N SER A 294 -0.79 16.75 -10.88
CA SER A 294 -0.14 17.41 -12.01
C SER A 294 -0.80 18.72 -12.44
N GLU A 295 -2.13 18.86 -12.26
CA GLU A 295 -2.87 20.10 -12.53
C GLU A 295 -2.67 21.18 -11.44
N MET A 296 -2.24 20.81 -10.24
CA MET A 296 -2.08 21.73 -9.12
C MET A 296 -0.80 22.57 -9.30
N ARG A 297 -0.95 23.86 -9.63
CA ARG A 297 0.17 24.75 -10.00
C ARG A 297 1.31 24.87 -8.98
N ASP A 298 1.06 24.53 -7.71
CA ASP A 298 2.02 24.66 -6.61
C ASP A 298 2.44 23.30 -6.03
N VAL A 299 2.30 22.22 -6.81
CA VAL A 299 2.70 20.88 -6.43
C VAL A 299 3.54 20.29 -7.57
N ARG A 300 4.74 19.83 -7.22
CA ARG A 300 5.58 19.12 -8.19
C ARG A 300 4.90 17.82 -8.62
N ASP A 301 5.03 17.54 -9.91
CA ASP A 301 4.64 16.28 -10.51
C ASP A 301 5.63 15.17 -10.10
N MET A 302 5.13 14.21 -9.32
CA MET A 302 5.90 13.12 -8.70
C MET A 302 5.09 11.82 -8.54
N VAL A 303 3.91 11.72 -9.17
CA VAL A 303 3.03 10.55 -9.10
C VAL A 303 2.71 10.15 -10.53
N ASP A 304 2.75 8.85 -10.83
CA ASP A 304 2.28 8.31 -12.11
C ASP A 304 1.48 7.04 -11.83
N THR A 305 0.54 6.70 -12.72
CA THR A 305 -0.30 5.50 -12.61
C THR A 305 -0.24 4.64 -13.86
N VAL A 306 -0.06 3.32 -13.66
CA VAL A 306 -0.16 2.31 -14.72
C VAL A 306 -1.18 1.25 -14.32
N PRO A 307 -2.22 0.98 -15.13
CA PRO A 307 -3.13 -0.13 -14.90
C PRO A 307 -2.56 -1.46 -15.43
N TRP A 308 -2.92 -2.56 -14.78
CA TRP A 308 -2.69 -3.90 -15.31
C TRP A 308 -3.62 -4.19 -16.49
N THR A 309 -3.06 -4.60 -17.62
CA THR A 309 -3.83 -4.92 -18.85
C THR A 309 -3.64 -6.36 -19.33
N GLY A 310 -3.08 -7.25 -18.50
CA GLY A 310 -2.90 -8.67 -18.83
C GLY A 310 -1.47 -9.10 -19.13
N SER A 311 -0.59 -8.17 -19.52
CA SER A 311 0.84 -8.43 -19.77
C SER A 311 1.71 -7.29 -19.26
N LEU A 312 2.96 -7.63 -18.88
CA LEU A 312 3.94 -6.69 -18.38
C LEU A 312 5.26 -6.84 -19.15
N GLU A 313 5.31 -6.28 -20.35
CA GLU A 313 6.46 -6.36 -21.25
C GLU A 313 6.72 -4.98 -21.90
N GLY A 314 7.93 -4.81 -22.47
CA GLY A 314 8.30 -3.63 -23.27
C GLY A 314 8.09 -2.28 -22.57
N GLU A 315 7.41 -1.35 -23.25
CA GLU A 315 7.17 0.01 -22.74
C GLU A 315 6.33 0.03 -21.45
N ARG A 316 5.44 -0.95 -21.24
CA ARG A 316 4.64 -1.01 -20.01
C ARG A 316 5.51 -1.38 -18.81
N MET A 317 6.39 -2.37 -18.97
CA MET A 317 7.38 -2.69 -17.94
C MET A 317 8.22 -1.46 -17.62
N LEU A 318 8.68 -0.76 -18.66
CA LEU A 318 9.48 0.47 -18.50
C LEU A 318 8.72 1.58 -17.75
N LYS A 319 7.45 1.83 -18.06
CA LYS A 319 6.62 2.81 -17.33
C LYS A 319 6.38 2.37 -15.89
N VAL A 320 6.15 1.09 -15.62
CA VAL A 320 5.96 0.57 -14.25
C VAL A 320 7.20 0.74 -13.37
N VAL A 321 8.42 0.72 -13.93
CA VAL A 321 9.63 0.87 -13.12
C VAL A 321 10.18 2.29 -13.08
N LEU A 322 9.89 3.13 -14.08
CA LEU A 322 10.50 4.45 -14.22
C LEU A 322 9.52 5.61 -14.46
N GLY A 323 8.22 5.36 -14.63
CA GLY A 323 7.24 6.38 -15.04
C GLY A 323 7.26 7.62 -14.15
N ALA A 324 7.13 7.42 -12.84
CA ALA A 324 7.11 8.49 -11.85
C ALA A 324 8.42 9.28 -11.67
N VAL A 325 9.56 8.78 -12.20
CA VAL A 325 10.87 9.45 -12.09
C VAL A 325 11.45 9.83 -13.46
N ASN A 326 10.77 9.51 -14.55
CA ASN A 326 11.19 9.82 -15.91
C ASN A 326 10.08 10.53 -16.68
N LYS A 327 10.13 11.88 -16.69
CA LYS A 327 9.13 12.73 -17.35
C LYS A 327 8.93 12.45 -18.84
N ARG A 328 9.90 11.84 -19.53
CA ARG A 328 9.74 11.48 -20.96
C ARG A 328 8.86 10.25 -21.11
N LEU A 329 8.94 9.31 -20.17
CA LEU A 329 8.10 8.11 -20.13
C LEU A 329 6.71 8.43 -19.59
N ASP A 330 6.62 9.28 -18.57
CA ASP A 330 5.37 9.75 -18.01
C ASP A 330 4.38 10.29 -19.08
N ARG A 331 4.84 11.22 -19.93
CA ARG A 331 4.03 11.84 -21.00
C ARG A 331 3.45 10.85 -22.04
N LYS A 332 3.88 9.58 -22.06
CA LYS A 332 3.28 8.54 -22.90
C LYS A 332 2.08 7.93 -22.17
N ARG A 333 0.87 8.23 -22.67
CA ARG A 333 -0.36 7.55 -22.22
C ARG A 333 -0.41 6.12 -22.80
N LEU A 334 -0.49 5.11 -21.94
CA LEU A 334 -0.55 3.68 -22.27
C LEU A 334 -1.89 3.03 -21.89
#